data_AF-A0A537N0K3-F1
#
_entry.id   AF-A0A537N0K3-F1
#
_cell.length_a   1.000
_cell.length_b   1.000
_cell.length_c   1.000
_cell.angle_alpha   90.00
_cell.angle_beta   90.00
_cell.angle_gamma   90.00
#
_symmetry.space_group_name_H-M   'P 1'
#
loop_
_entity.id
_entity.type
_entity.pdbx_description
1 polymer ?
#
loop_
_entity_poly.entity_id
_entity_poly.type
_entity_poly.pdbx_seq_one_letter_code
_entity_poly.pdbx_strand_id
1 'polypeptide(L)'
;MHPTRAESYDVVVVGGGSAGVAAAVAAARIGARTLLVEAAGFLGGASTLRNVLTYCGLYTLGPKPRPAVGGIAQEVLAALRALGALVGPKRFRGVFVVFDPEAVKRVLDDIALEAGVDVLLHALLIAAERDGNAVRAVTVQDRSGPRRIEARAFVDASGDCDLVYFAGASTRYGNRGFINMGTLGTRFGGIPREVPVSAARWSKAIRAAKARGVPHLSKETGLVVRLPISGDVVAYLVAEEYDARDAASIGAAEMRGRRQAWTYLDVIRGIPGHGNAYLVSTGPEFGTRESRHVDALYQVTAEDLRSGARFPDGIALGAWASEFHDPATLGSSFEKPGSETYDIPLRALVSRDVSNLFAAGR
;
A
#
# COMPACT_ATOMS: atom_id res chain seq x y z
N MET A 1 -32.06 -16.61 12.62
CA MET A 1 -32.62 -16.43 11.25
C MET A 1 -32.15 -15.08 10.75
N HIS A 2 -31.09 -15.02 9.93
CA HIS A 2 -30.72 -13.78 9.26
C HIS A 2 -31.53 -13.66 7.97
N PRO A 3 -32.35 -12.62 7.80
CA PRO A 3 -33.08 -12.44 6.56
C PRO A 3 -32.08 -12.18 5.43
N THR A 4 -32.20 -12.96 4.36
CA THR A 4 -31.55 -12.82 3.05
C THR A 4 -32.01 -11.59 2.28
N ARG A 5 -32.17 -10.44 2.96
CA ARG A 5 -32.53 -9.20 2.28
C ARG A 5 -31.27 -8.72 1.57
N ALA A 6 -31.28 -8.71 0.23
CA ALA A 6 -30.19 -8.14 -0.56
C ALA A 6 -29.84 -6.76 0.01
N GLU A 7 -28.63 -6.63 0.54
CA GLU A 7 -28.13 -5.34 1.03
C GLU A 7 -27.78 -4.51 -0.21
N SER A 8 -28.56 -3.46 -0.44
CA SER A 8 -28.31 -2.50 -1.52
C SER A 8 -27.60 -1.27 -0.96
N TYR A 9 -26.50 -0.93 -1.61
CA TYR A 9 -25.69 0.26 -1.35
C TYR A 9 -25.68 1.19 -2.57
N ASP A 10 -25.30 2.43 -2.38
CA ASP A 10 -24.99 3.31 -3.52
C ASP A 10 -23.58 3.01 -4.03
N VAL A 11 -22.63 2.82 -3.12
CA VAL A 11 -21.21 2.56 -3.44
C VAL A 11 -20.70 1.37 -2.64
N VAL A 12 -20.05 0.42 -3.31
CA VAL A 12 -19.25 -0.63 -2.67
C VAL A 12 -17.77 -0.42 -3.02
N VAL A 13 -16.93 -0.33 -2.00
CA VAL A 13 -15.48 -0.28 -2.14
C VAL A 13 -14.89 -1.61 -1.69
N VAL A 14 -14.08 -2.24 -2.53
CA VAL A 14 -13.40 -3.50 -2.20
C VAL A 14 -11.93 -3.20 -1.92
N GLY A 15 -11.48 -3.48 -0.70
CA GLY A 15 -10.13 -3.24 -0.20
C GLY A 15 -10.06 -2.05 0.76
N GLY A 16 -9.70 -2.30 2.02
CA GLY A 16 -9.57 -1.34 3.12
C GLY A 16 -8.19 -0.72 3.25
N GLY A 17 -7.41 -0.68 2.16
CA GLY A 17 -6.16 0.07 2.08
C GLY A 17 -6.38 1.59 2.16
N SER A 18 -5.30 2.37 2.18
CA SER A 18 -5.41 3.84 2.29
C SER A 18 -6.24 4.49 1.18
N ALA A 19 -6.18 3.95 -0.05
CA ALA A 19 -7.00 4.42 -1.17
C ALA A 19 -8.47 4.05 -1.01
N GLY A 20 -8.77 2.83 -0.55
CA GLY A 20 -10.15 2.38 -0.34
C GLY A 20 -10.83 3.09 0.81
N VAL A 21 -10.13 3.34 1.92
CA VAL A 21 -10.66 4.17 3.02
C VAL A 21 -10.93 5.59 2.52
N ALA A 22 -10.02 6.19 1.75
CA ALA A 22 -10.24 7.52 1.19
C ALA A 22 -11.46 7.56 0.24
N ALA A 23 -11.61 6.55 -0.62
CA ALA A 23 -12.75 6.44 -1.53
C ALA A 23 -14.08 6.26 -0.77
N ALA A 24 -14.11 5.36 0.21
CA ALA A 24 -15.31 5.06 0.98
C ALA A 24 -15.77 6.25 1.83
N VAL A 25 -14.84 6.89 2.54
CA VAL A 25 -15.12 8.08 3.36
C VAL A 25 -15.58 9.25 2.49
N ALA A 26 -14.94 9.47 1.34
CA ALA A 26 -15.37 10.52 0.42
C ALA A 26 -16.79 10.28 -0.12
N ALA A 27 -17.11 9.04 -0.50
CA ALA A 27 -18.44 8.66 -0.97
C ALA A 27 -19.52 8.84 0.12
N ALA A 28 -19.26 8.37 1.33
CA ALA A 28 -20.20 8.50 2.45
C ALA A 28 -20.46 9.97 2.82
N ARG A 29 -19.42 10.81 2.84
CA ARG A 29 -19.53 12.24 3.16
C ARG A 29 -20.33 13.05 2.13
N ILE A 30 -20.46 12.56 0.90
CA ILE A 30 -21.35 13.17 -0.11
C ILE A 30 -22.76 12.56 -0.11
N GLY A 31 -23.09 11.74 0.89
CA GLY A 31 -24.42 11.20 1.14
C GLY A 31 -24.70 9.83 0.52
N ALA A 32 -23.69 9.15 -0.03
CA ALA A 32 -23.87 7.79 -0.55
C ALA A 32 -23.95 6.79 0.61
N ARG A 33 -24.88 5.82 0.53
CA ARG A 33 -24.80 4.65 1.40
C ARG A 33 -23.62 3.78 0.95
N THR A 34 -22.57 3.72 1.76
CA THR A 34 -21.30 3.12 1.35
C THR A 34 -20.92 1.91 2.21
N LEU A 35 -20.55 0.82 1.53
CA LEU A 35 -19.92 -0.35 2.14
C LEU A 35 -18.43 -0.40 1.77
N LEU A 36 -17.58 -0.64 2.76
CA LEU A 36 -16.16 -0.97 2.58
C LEU A 36 -15.92 -2.43 2.96
N VAL A 37 -15.47 -3.25 2.00
CA VAL A 37 -15.16 -4.67 2.18
C VAL A 37 -13.65 -4.85 2.31
N GLU A 38 -13.18 -5.53 3.36
CA GLU A 38 -11.76 -5.81 3.58
C GLU A 38 -11.57 -7.27 4.00
N ALA A 39 -10.61 -7.96 3.37
CA ALA A 39 -10.30 -9.34 3.66
C ALA A 39 -9.53 -9.50 4.99
N ALA A 40 -8.73 -8.49 5.35
CA ALA A 40 -8.00 -8.43 6.61
C ALA A 40 -8.92 -8.10 7.81
N GLY A 41 -8.35 -8.22 9.01
CA GLY A 41 -9.04 -7.89 10.27
C GLY A 41 -8.92 -6.44 10.72
N PHE A 42 -8.40 -5.56 9.87
CA PHE A 42 -8.22 -4.14 10.16
C PHE A 42 -7.91 -3.36 8.87
N LEU A 43 -8.15 -2.05 8.90
CA LEU A 43 -7.89 -1.14 7.77
C LEU A 43 -6.40 -0.76 7.64
N GLY A 44 -6.05 -0.17 6.50
CA GLY A 44 -4.74 0.43 6.20
C GLY A 44 -3.96 -0.30 5.11
N GLY A 45 -4.24 -1.59 4.87
CA GLY A 45 -3.57 -2.38 3.83
C GLY A 45 -2.05 -2.35 4.03
N ALA A 46 -1.32 -1.76 3.08
CA ALA A 46 0.14 -1.71 3.16
C ALA A 46 0.69 -1.01 4.43
N SER A 47 0.01 0.04 4.91
CA SER A 47 0.43 0.80 6.08
C SER A 47 0.30 0.03 7.40
N THR A 48 -0.46 -1.06 7.42
CA THR A 48 -0.69 -1.86 8.63
C THR A 48 -0.25 -3.30 8.40
N LEU A 49 -0.90 -4.02 7.49
CA LEU A 49 -0.73 -5.45 7.25
C LEU A 49 0.63 -5.80 6.63
N ARG A 50 1.18 -4.95 5.76
CA ARG A 50 2.43 -5.27 5.02
C ARG A 50 3.68 -4.67 5.67
N ASN A 51 3.55 -4.05 6.85
CA ASN A 51 4.62 -3.32 7.53
C ASN A 51 5.29 -2.25 6.65
N VAL A 52 4.56 -1.62 5.74
CA VAL A 52 5.04 -0.45 4.98
C VAL A 52 4.71 0.81 5.77
N LEU A 53 5.49 1.05 6.83
CA LEU A 53 5.23 2.03 7.89
C LEU A 53 5.61 3.48 7.51
N THR A 54 5.40 3.83 6.24
CA THR A 54 5.68 5.16 5.70
C THR A 54 4.60 5.61 4.73
N TYR A 55 4.12 6.84 4.88
CA TYR A 55 3.31 7.48 3.85
C TYR A 55 4.21 8.35 2.98
N CYS A 56 4.21 8.02 1.69
CA CYS A 56 5.00 8.67 0.64
C CYS A 56 4.08 9.50 -0.26
N GLY A 57 4.64 10.48 -0.97
CA GLY A 57 3.89 11.25 -1.98
C GLY A 57 2.89 12.27 -1.42
N LEU A 58 2.86 12.51 -0.10
CA LEU A 58 1.99 13.51 0.52
C LEU A 58 2.60 14.93 0.54
N TYR A 59 3.89 15.05 0.22
CA TYR A 59 4.63 16.30 0.26
C TYR A 59 5.42 16.51 -1.04
N THR A 60 5.57 17.77 -1.46
CA THR A 60 6.35 18.13 -2.65
C THR A 60 7.82 17.74 -2.53
N LEU A 61 8.45 17.47 -3.67
CA LEU A 61 9.84 16.98 -3.73
C LEU A 61 10.91 18.08 -3.65
N GLY A 62 10.51 19.35 -3.75
CA GLY A 62 11.41 20.51 -3.69
C GLY A 62 12.21 20.62 -2.40
N PRO A 63 13.22 21.51 -2.33
CA PRO A 63 14.15 21.60 -1.20
C PRO A 63 13.46 21.74 0.15
N LYS A 64 12.38 22.54 0.20
CA LYS A 64 11.48 22.69 1.34
C LYS A 64 10.17 21.95 1.03
N PRO A 65 9.92 20.76 1.61
CA PRO A 65 8.69 20.03 1.34
C PRO A 65 7.47 20.80 1.82
N ARG A 66 6.44 20.85 0.98
CA ARG A 66 5.13 21.44 1.30
C ARG A 66 4.06 20.36 1.17
N PRO A 67 2.97 20.39 1.96
CA PRO A 67 1.85 19.48 1.76
C PRO A 67 1.36 19.56 0.31
N ALA A 68 1.27 18.41 -0.35
CA ALA A 68 0.78 18.29 -1.72
C ALA A 68 -0.61 17.61 -1.76
N VAL A 69 -0.88 16.73 -0.79
CA VAL A 69 -2.15 16.00 -0.68
C VAL A 69 -2.86 16.44 0.59
N GLY A 70 -4.10 16.92 0.43
CA GLY A 70 -4.98 17.35 1.53
C GLY A 70 -6.06 16.32 1.86
N GLY A 71 -7.22 16.81 2.32
CA GLY A 71 -8.42 16.01 2.55
C GLY A 71 -8.21 14.89 3.57
N ILE A 72 -8.74 13.70 3.28
CA ILE A 72 -8.73 12.54 4.18
C ILE A 72 -7.31 12.16 4.61
N ALA A 73 -6.32 12.26 3.72
CA ALA A 73 -4.92 11.99 4.08
C ALA A 73 -4.40 12.99 5.14
N GLN A 74 -4.77 14.26 5.04
CA GLN A 74 -4.39 15.28 6.02
C GLN A 74 -5.08 15.04 7.37
N GLU A 75 -6.34 14.61 7.38
CA GLU A 75 -7.07 14.23 8.60
C GLU A 75 -6.38 13.06 9.31
N VAL A 76 -6.02 12.01 8.58
CA VAL A 76 -5.25 10.87 9.12
C VAL A 76 -3.94 11.34 9.74
N LEU A 77 -3.16 12.17 9.02
CA LEU A 77 -1.89 12.69 9.55
C LEU A 77 -2.09 13.58 10.79
N ALA A 78 -3.17 14.36 10.85
CA ALA A 78 -3.50 15.19 12.00
C ALA A 78 -3.83 14.33 13.22
N ALA A 79 -4.68 13.31 13.06
CA ALA A 79 -5.05 12.38 14.12
C ALA A 79 -3.83 11.59 14.64
N LEU A 80 -3.00 11.04 13.74
CA LEU A 80 -1.75 10.36 14.13
C LEU A 80 -0.79 11.29 14.88
N ARG A 81 -0.69 12.57 14.46
CA ARG A 81 0.13 13.56 15.18
C ARG A 81 -0.41 13.83 16.57
N ALA A 82 -1.73 13.90 16.74
CA ALA A 82 -2.36 14.10 18.05
C ALA A 82 -2.05 12.95 19.03
N LEU A 83 -1.88 11.73 18.51
CA LEU A 83 -1.48 10.55 19.28
C LEU A 83 0.03 10.44 19.54
N GLY A 84 0.85 11.41 19.07
CA GLY A 84 2.31 11.27 19.08
C GLY A 84 2.82 10.12 18.20
N ALA A 85 1.99 9.62 17.30
CA ALA A 85 2.19 8.43 16.48
C ALA A 85 2.75 8.75 15.07
N LEU A 86 3.23 9.96 14.84
CA LEU A 86 3.72 10.43 13.54
C LEU A 86 5.02 11.23 13.70
N VAL A 87 6.02 10.92 12.88
CA VAL A 87 7.26 11.71 12.76
C VAL A 87 7.53 12.04 11.30
N GLY A 88 7.85 13.31 11.04
CA GLY A 88 8.25 13.80 9.72
C GLY A 88 7.62 15.16 9.40
N PRO A 89 7.78 15.64 8.15
CA PRO A 89 8.36 14.92 7.01
C PRO A 89 9.86 14.64 7.15
N LYS A 90 10.32 13.53 6.55
CA LYS A 90 11.73 13.12 6.42
C LYS A 90 12.10 12.98 4.95
N ARG A 91 13.40 13.12 4.64
CA ARG A 91 13.94 12.92 3.29
C ARG A 91 14.86 11.71 3.23
N PHE A 92 14.63 10.87 2.22
CA PHE A 92 15.55 9.82 1.80
C PHE A 92 15.72 9.94 0.27
N ARG A 93 14.99 9.14 -0.51
CA ARG A 93 14.91 9.26 -1.97
C ARG A 93 13.72 10.12 -2.46
N GLY A 94 12.71 10.25 -1.61
CA GLY A 94 11.64 11.23 -1.70
C GLY A 94 11.32 11.80 -0.32
N VAL A 95 10.12 12.37 -0.16
CA VAL A 95 9.63 12.90 1.11
C VAL A 95 8.53 12.00 1.67
N PHE A 96 8.67 11.59 2.92
CA PHE A 96 7.74 10.68 3.58
C PHE A 96 7.55 11.05 5.05
N VAL A 97 6.49 10.51 5.65
CA VAL A 97 6.28 10.50 7.10
C VAL A 97 6.30 9.07 7.61
N VAL A 98 6.68 8.89 8.86
CA VAL A 98 6.74 7.59 9.54
C VAL A 98 5.68 7.58 10.63
N PHE A 99 4.96 6.48 10.76
CA PHE A 99 3.86 6.36 11.72
C PHE A 99 3.94 5.07 12.52
N ASP A 100 3.18 5.02 13.61
CA ASP A 100 2.91 3.77 14.33
C ASP A 100 1.74 2.99 13.68
N PRO A 101 1.91 1.70 13.35
CA PRO A 101 0.87 0.93 12.64
C PRO A 101 -0.39 0.69 13.46
N GLU A 102 -0.31 0.54 14.78
CA GLU A 102 -1.52 0.31 15.60
C GLU A 102 -2.33 1.60 15.72
N ALA A 103 -1.65 2.74 15.79
CA ALA A 103 -2.31 4.03 15.71
C ALA A 103 -3.01 4.25 14.36
N VAL A 104 -2.41 3.79 13.25
CA VAL A 104 -3.06 3.86 11.92
C VAL A 104 -4.35 3.06 11.90
N LYS A 105 -4.38 1.82 12.40
CA LYS A 105 -5.61 1.00 12.44
C LYS A 105 -6.74 1.75 13.14
N ARG A 106 -6.47 2.20 14.37
CA ARG A 106 -7.43 2.95 15.18
C ARG A 106 -7.93 4.22 14.47
N VAL A 107 -7.01 5.02 13.93
CA VAL A 107 -7.37 6.28 13.26
C VAL A 107 -8.24 6.03 12.03
N LEU A 108 -7.96 4.98 11.26
CA LEU A 108 -8.77 4.63 10.09
C LEU A 108 -10.14 4.08 10.48
N ASP A 109 -10.23 3.30 11.56
CA ASP A 109 -11.51 2.84 12.11
C ASP A 109 -12.38 4.04 12.53
N ASP A 110 -11.80 4.96 13.31
CA ASP A 110 -12.49 6.17 13.79
C ASP A 110 -12.99 7.02 12.60
N ILE A 111 -12.13 7.32 11.61
CA ILE A 111 -12.49 8.14 10.45
C ILE A 111 -13.57 7.47 9.59
N ALA A 112 -13.52 6.15 9.39
CA ALA A 112 -14.52 5.43 8.60
C ALA A 112 -15.89 5.43 9.30
N LEU A 113 -15.91 5.15 10.60
CA LEU A 113 -17.14 5.12 11.41
C LEU A 113 -17.77 6.51 11.52
N GLU A 114 -16.97 7.55 11.79
CA GLU A 114 -17.45 8.94 11.84
C GLU A 114 -18.05 9.41 10.51
N ALA A 115 -17.56 8.89 9.38
CA ALA A 115 -18.10 9.18 8.07
C ALA A 115 -19.40 8.40 7.76
N GLY A 116 -19.80 7.44 8.60
CA GLY A 116 -20.98 6.60 8.37
C GLY A 116 -20.76 5.50 7.33
N VAL A 117 -19.51 5.06 7.13
CA VAL A 117 -19.19 3.91 6.26
C VAL A 117 -19.55 2.62 6.98
N ASP A 118 -20.34 1.76 6.33
CA ASP A 118 -20.50 0.38 6.77
C ASP A 118 -19.19 -0.37 6.46
N VAL A 119 -18.53 -0.94 7.47
CA VAL A 119 -17.24 -1.64 7.30
C VAL A 119 -17.43 -3.13 7.53
N LEU A 120 -17.04 -3.94 6.54
CA LEU A 120 -17.07 -5.39 6.60
C LEU A 120 -15.63 -5.94 6.52
N LEU A 121 -15.03 -6.17 7.68
CA LEU A 121 -13.73 -6.82 7.83
C LEU A 121 -13.88 -8.36 7.72
N HIS A 122 -12.77 -9.06 7.46
CA HIS A 122 -12.75 -10.51 7.25
C HIS A 122 -13.68 -11.01 6.15
N ALA A 123 -13.89 -10.21 5.11
CA ALA A 123 -14.71 -10.54 3.96
C ALA A 123 -13.88 -10.50 2.68
N LEU A 124 -13.72 -11.66 2.05
CA LEU A 124 -12.97 -11.82 0.81
C LEU A 124 -13.91 -11.68 -0.38
N LEU A 125 -13.61 -10.80 -1.34
CA LEU A 125 -14.31 -10.79 -2.62
C LEU A 125 -14.04 -12.11 -3.37
N ILE A 126 -15.09 -12.78 -3.84
CA ILE A 126 -14.96 -14.06 -4.57
C ILE A 126 -15.64 -14.07 -5.94
N ALA A 127 -16.54 -13.13 -6.22
CA ALA A 127 -17.17 -12.99 -7.54
C ALA A 127 -17.76 -11.59 -7.75
N ALA A 128 -17.98 -11.24 -9.02
CA ALA A 128 -18.79 -10.08 -9.41
C ALA A 128 -19.74 -10.47 -10.55
N GLU A 129 -20.92 -9.89 -10.54
CA GLU A 129 -21.98 -10.11 -11.54
C GLU A 129 -22.16 -8.86 -12.38
N ARG A 130 -22.25 -9.04 -13.70
CA ARG A 130 -22.55 -7.97 -14.64
C ARG A 130 -23.95 -8.07 -15.21
N ASP A 131 -24.53 -6.91 -15.48
CA ASP A 131 -25.67 -6.73 -16.35
C ASP A 131 -25.26 -5.76 -17.47
N GLY A 132 -25.07 -6.30 -18.68
CA GLY A 132 -24.49 -5.56 -19.80
C GLY A 132 -23.11 -4.98 -19.49
N ASN A 133 -23.00 -3.65 -19.54
CA ASN A 133 -21.75 -2.90 -19.33
C ASN A 133 -21.62 -2.31 -17.91
N ALA A 134 -22.37 -2.85 -16.94
CA ALA A 134 -22.34 -2.41 -15.55
C ALA A 134 -22.23 -3.61 -14.60
N VAL A 135 -21.51 -3.43 -13.49
CA VAL A 135 -21.55 -4.38 -12.37
C VAL A 135 -22.87 -4.20 -11.64
N ARG A 136 -23.58 -5.31 -11.37
CA ARG A 136 -24.85 -5.32 -10.65
C ARG A 136 -24.66 -5.66 -9.18
N ALA A 137 -23.76 -6.60 -8.90
CA ALA A 137 -23.53 -7.13 -7.57
C ALA A 137 -22.11 -7.71 -7.43
N VAL A 138 -21.67 -7.84 -6.19
CA VAL A 138 -20.49 -8.61 -5.80
C VAL A 138 -20.87 -9.70 -4.82
N THR A 139 -20.12 -10.79 -4.80
CA THR A 139 -20.23 -11.83 -3.77
C THR A 139 -18.97 -11.84 -2.93
N VAL A 140 -19.13 -11.72 -1.62
CA VAL A 140 -18.05 -11.81 -0.65
C VAL A 140 -18.21 -13.08 0.18
N GLN A 141 -17.10 -13.70 0.56
CA GLN A 141 -17.05 -14.82 1.50
C GLN A 141 -16.62 -14.30 2.87
N ASP A 142 -17.50 -14.43 3.86
CA ASP A 142 -17.18 -14.21 5.28
C ASP A 142 -17.32 -15.53 6.07
N ARG A 143 -17.18 -15.50 7.40
CA ARG A 143 -17.31 -16.70 8.25
C ARG A 143 -18.72 -17.30 8.29
N SER A 144 -19.73 -16.53 7.92
CA SER A 144 -21.14 -16.94 7.86
C SER A 144 -21.50 -17.56 6.51
N GLY A 145 -20.64 -17.42 5.49
CA GLY A 145 -20.87 -17.93 4.15
C GLY A 145 -20.71 -16.87 3.07
N PRO A 146 -21.04 -17.23 1.81
CA PRO A 146 -21.11 -16.25 0.73
C PRO A 146 -22.29 -15.29 0.93
N ARG A 147 -22.04 -13.99 0.79
CA ARG A 147 -23.03 -12.92 0.83
C ARG A 147 -23.00 -12.15 -0.48
N ARG A 148 -24.16 -12.01 -1.11
CA ARG A 148 -24.35 -11.19 -2.31
C ARG A 148 -24.76 -9.76 -1.94
N ILE A 149 -24.07 -8.77 -2.50
CA ILE A 149 -24.24 -7.35 -2.20
C ILE A 149 -24.48 -6.60 -3.51
N GLU A 150 -25.54 -5.81 -3.58
CA GLU A 150 -25.86 -5.00 -4.76
C GLU A 150 -25.44 -3.55 -4.55
N ALA A 151 -24.96 -2.89 -5.60
CA ALA A 151 -24.67 -1.46 -5.55
C ALA A 151 -24.85 -0.76 -6.90
N ARG A 152 -24.86 0.58 -6.89
CA ARG A 152 -24.94 1.40 -8.10
C ARG A 152 -23.57 1.67 -8.70
N ALA A 153 -22.54 1.82 -7.86
CA ALA A 153 -21.15 2.00 -8.28
C ALA A 153 -20.19 1.15 -7.42
N PHE A 154 -19.06 0.80 -8.02
CA PHE A 154 -18.07 -0.10 -7.44
C PHE A 154 -16.67 0.48 -7.58
N VAL A 155 -15.88 0.44 -6.50
CA VAL A 155 -14.49 0.88 -6.48
C VAL A 155 -13.60 -0.30 -6.12
N ASP A 156 -12.71 -0.67 -7.04
CA ASP A 156 -11.63 -1.61 -6.77
C ASP A 156 -10.46 -0.88 -6.10
N ALA A 157 -10.27 -1.17 -4.82
CA ALA A 157 -9.12 -0.78 -4.03
C ALA A 157 -8.45 -2.00 -3.39
N SER A 158 -8.63 -3.19 -3.99
CA SER A 158 -8.08 -4.47 -3.51
C SER A 158 -6.54 -4.46 -3.54
N GLY A 159 -5.98 -3.62 -4.39
CA GLY A 159 -4.55 -3.51 -4.66
C GLY A 159 -4.05 -4.50 -5.70
N ASP A 160 -4.83 -5.53 -6.05
CA ASP A 160 -4.46 -6.54 -7.05
C ASP A 160 -5.50 -6.63 -8.19
N CYS A 161 -6.35 -5.60 -8.28
CA CYS A 161 -7.39 -5.39 -9.28
C CYS A 161 -8.38 -6.57 -9.38
N ASP A 162 -8.70 -7.18 -8.23
CA ASP A 162 -9.51 -8.39 -8.15
C ASP A 162 -10.98 -8.13 -8.50
N LEU A 163 -11.55 -6.98 -8.11
CA LEU A 163 -12.93 -6.64 -8.46
C LEU A 163 -13.08 -6.38 -9.96
N VAL A 164 -12.13 -5.65 -10.54
CA VAL A 164 -12.10 -5.43 -11.99
C VAL A 164 -11.94 -6.75 -12.73
N TYR A 165 -11.04 -7.62 -12.27
CA TYR A 165 -10.84 -8.94 -12.84
C TYR A 165 -12.10 -9.82 -12.73
N PHE A 166 -12.70 -9.95 -11.55
CA PHE A 166 -13.90 -10.76 -11.35
C PHE A 166 -15.13 -10.22 -12.06
N ALA A 167 -15.20 -8.91 -12.29
CA ALA A 167 -16.24 -8.34 -13.13
C ALA A 167 -16.04 -8.76 -14.60
N GLY A 168 -14.84 -9.15 -15.01
CA GLY A 168 -14.48 -9.43 -16.41
C GLY A 168 -14.09 -8.18 -17.19
N ALA A 169 -13.51 -7.18 -16.53
CA ALA A 169 -13.08 -5.93 -17.18
C ALA A 169 -11.66 -6.08 -17.69
N SER A 170 -11.32 -5.24 -18.66
CA SER A 170 -9.98 -5.20 -19.23
C SER A 170 -8.95 -4.90 -18.13
N THR A 171 -8.02 -5.84 -17.97
CA THR A 171 -6.89 -5.71 -17.05
C THR A 171 -5.60 -6.07 -17.78
N ARG A 172 -4.50 -5.47 -17.32
CA ARG A 172 -3.14 -5.82 -17.75
C ARG A 172 -2.32 -6.27 -16.55
N TYR A 173 -1.39 -7.19 -16.76
CA TYR A 173 -0.49 -7.65 -15.71
C TYR A 173 0.86 -6.94 -15.79
N GLY A 174 1.21 -6.25 -14.71
CA GLY A 174 2.40 -5.42 -14.61
C GLY A 174 2.54 -4.41 -15.74
N ASN A 175 3.76 -3.93 -15.94
CA ASN A 175 4.11 -3.14 -17.11
C ASN A 175 4.46 -4.06 -18.28
N ARG A 176 3.43 -4.65 -18.90
CA ARG A 176 3.55 -5.62 -20.01
C ARG A 176 4.36 -6.87 -19.61
N GLY A 177 4.01 -7.44 -18.44
CA GLY A 177 4.65 -8.64 -17.90
C GLY A 177 5.83 -8.37 -16.97
N PHE A 178 6.43 -7.17 -17.02
CA PHE A 178 7.42 -6.77 -16.02
C PHE A 178 6.71 -6.40 -14.70
N ILE A 179 7.18 -6.96 -13.59
CA ILE A 179 6.69 -6.66 -12.25
C ILE A 179 7.82 -6.18 -11.35
N ASN A 180 7.49 -5.26 -10.47
CA ASN A 180 8.39 -4.81 -9.41
C ASN A 180 8.46 -5.86 -8.30
N MET A 181 9.68 -6.14 -7.80
CA MET A 181 9.83 -6.99 -6.62
C MET A 181 9.03 -6.45 -5.43
N GLY A 182 8.32 -7.34 -4.74
CA GLY A 182 7.70 -7.01 -3.47
C GLY A 182 8.74 -6.80 -2.37
N THR A 183 8.35 -6.15 -1.27
CA THR A 183 9.20 -6.05 -0.08
C THR A 183 8.49 -6.64 1.12
N LEU A 184 9.20 -7.45 1.91
CA LEU A 184 8.68 -7.84 3.21
C LEU A 184 9.13 -6.79 4.22
N GLY A 185 8.18 -5.99 4.73
CA GLY A 185 8.48 -5.00 5.76
C GLY A 185 8.99 -5.69 7.02
N THR A 186 10.17 -5.31 7.50
CA THR A 186 10.80 -5.90 8.71
C THR A 186 10.89 -4.87 9.82
N ARG A 187 10.48 -5.23 11.03
CA ARG A 187 10.54 -4.39 12.23
C ARG A 187 11.48 -5.05 13.24
N PHE A 188 12.49 -4.30 13.67
CA PHE A 188 13.52 -4.75 14.61
C PHE A 188 13.41 -3.99 15.93
N GLY A 189 13.36 -4.73 17.02
CA GLY A 189 13.39 -4.22 18.39
C GLY A 189 14.75 -4.46 19.03
N GLY A 190 14.91 -4.05 20.29
CA GLY A 190 16.13 -4.30 21.07
C GLY A 190 17.34 -3.45 20.69
N ILE A 191 17.15 -2.45 19.82
CA ILE A 191 18.16 -1.43 19.48
C ILE A 191 17.85 -0.18 20.34
N PRO A 192 18.70 0.16 21.33
CA PRO A 192 18.46 1.30 22.21
C PRO A 192 18.22 2.60 21.45
N ARG A 193 17.44 3.53 22.03
CA ARG A 193 17.00 4.75 21.34
C ARG A 193 18.16 5.69 21.03
N GLU A 194 19.14 5.73 21.93
CA GLU A 194 20.37 6.49 21.85
C GLU A 194 21.33 5.95 20.80
N VAL A 195 21.19 4.68 20.38
CA VAL A 195 22.00 4.12 19.31
C VAL A 195 21.52 4.68 17.98
N PRO A 196 22.37 5.38 17.21
CA PRO A 196 21.97 5.94 15.93
C PRO A 196 21.75 4.83 14.89
N VAL A 197 20.65 4.93 14.15
CA VAL A 197 20.30 4.02 13.05
C VAL A 197 20.32 4.79 11.74
N SER A 198 20.95 4.22 10.72
CA SER A 198 20.99 4.82 9.39
C SER A 198 21.16 3.75 8.31
N ALA A 199 20.56 4.00 7.15
CA ALA A 199 20.71 3.15 5.98
C ALA A 199 22.18 2.94 5.61
N ALA A 200 23.01 3.99 5.68
CA ALA A 200 24.44 3.91 5.35
C ALA A 200 25.20 2.93 6.26
N ARG A 201 24.93 2.95 7.58
CA ARG A 201 25.59 2.06 8.55
C ARG A 201 25.20 0.61 8.32
N TRP A 202 23.91 0.34 8.13
CA TRP A 202 23.40 -1.00 7.86
C TRP A 202 23.89 -1.51 6.50
N SER A 203 23.87 -0.67 5.46
CA SER A 203 24.43 -1.01 4.14
C SER A 203 25.90 -1.41 4.19
N LYS A 204 26.74 -0.73 4.99
CA LYS A 204 28.15 -1.12 5.15
C LYS A 204 28.28 -2.53 5.72
N ALA A 205 27.50 -2.86 6.76
CA ALA A 205 27.53 -4.18 7.39
C ALA A 205 27.01 -5.28 6.45
N ILE A 206 25.91 -5.01 5.72
CA ILE A 206 25.32 -5.93 4.76
C ILE A 206 26.26 -6.22 3.60
N ARG A 207 26.92 -5.20 3.03
CA ARG A 207 27.94 -5.39 1.98
C ARG A 207 29.10 -6.24 2.47
N ALA A 208 29.60 -5.98 3.67
CA ALA A 208 30.65 -6.79 4.26
C ALA A 208 30.21 -8.25 4.49
N ALA A 209 28.96 -8.47 4.87
CA ALA A 209 28.39 -9.81 5.01
C ALA A 209 28.26 -10.53 3.66
N LYS A 210 27.73 -9.84 2.63
CA LYS A 210 27.67 -10.37 1.26
C LYS A 210 29.06 -10.74 0.73
N ALA A 211 30.06 -9.88 0.94
CA ALA A 211 31.44 -10.14 0.53
C ALA A 211 32.06 -11.37 1.22
N ARG A 212 31.58 -11.73 2.41
CA ARG A 212 31.95 -12.97 3.11
C ARG A 212 31.12 -14.19 2.68
N GLY A 213 30.20 -14.04 1.73
CA GLY A 213 29.34 -15.13 1.25
C GLY A 213 28.13 -15.44 2.13
N VAL A 214 27.69 -14.52 3.01
CA VAL A 214 26.45 -14.72 3.78
C VAL A 214 25.25 -14.81 2.81
N PRO A 215 24.49 -15.92 2.82
CA PRO A 215 23.42 -16.14 1.85
C PRO A 215 22.15 -15.34 2.19
N HIS A 216 21.16 -15.34 1.30
CA HIS A 216 19.82 -14.80 1.56
C HIS A 216 19.76 -13.30 1.91
N LEU A 217 20.68 -12.51 1.36
CA LEU A 217 20.67 -11.06 1.42
C LEU A 217 20.27 -10.50 0.04
N SER A 218 18.99 -10.20 -0.17
CA SER A 218 18.51 -9.65 -1.45
C SER A 218 19.09 -8.26 -1.73
N LYS A 219 18.80 -7.27 -0.88
CA LYS A 219 19.29 -5.88 -1.04
C LYS A 219 20.50 -5.56 -0.18
N GLU A 220 21.31 -4.60 -0.64
CA GLU A 220 22.39 -3.99 0.15
C GLU A 220 21.96 -2.71 0.86
N THR A 221 20.89 -2.08 0.38
CA THR A 221 20.43 -0.78 0.88
C THR A 221 18.92 -0.71 0.79
N GLY A 222 18.34 0.07 1.69
CA GLY A 222 16.90 0.25 1.84
C GLY A 222 16.62 1.36 2.84
N LEU A 223 15.33 1.66 3.02
CA LEU A 223 14.93 2.54 4.12
C LEU A 223 15.28 1.86 5.45
N VAL A 224 15.82 2.64 6.39
CA VAL A 224 16.02 2.25 7.79
C VAL A 224 15.58 3.44 8.61
N VAL A 225 14.50 3.31 9.39
CA VAL A 225 13.94 4.42 10.14
C VAL A 225 13.31 3.97 11.45
N ARG A 226 13.42 4.83 12.47
CA ARG A 226 12.89 4.56 13.81
C ARG A 226 11.43 4.99 13.91
N LEU A 227 10.60 4.13 14.51
CA LEU A 227 9.19 4.36 14.77
C LEU A 227 8.99 5.33 15.95
N PRO A 228 7.93 6.15 15.93
CA PRO A 228 7.69 7.19 16.94
C PRO A 228 7.47 6.64 18.35
N ILE A 229 6.50 5.73 18.51
CA ILE A 229 6.04 5.26 19.81
C ILE A 229 6.95 4.17 20.37
N SER A 230 7.10 3.04 19.66
CA SER A 230 7.88 1.91 20.18
C SER A 230 9.38 2.16 20.20
N GLY A 231 9.88 3.00 19.29
CA GLY A 231 11.31 3.18 19.06
C GLY A 231 11.95 2.02 18.28
N ASP A 232 11.15 1.06 17.81
CA ASP A 232 11.64 -0.01 16.92
C ASP A 232 12.11 0.58 15.60
N VAL A 233 12.90 -0.20 14.87
CA VAL A 233 13.47 0.18 13.58
C VAL A 233 12.78 -0.61 12.49
N VAL A 234 12.09 0.08 11.59
CA VAL A 234 11.57 -0.54 10.37
C VAL A 234 12.63 -0.46 9.28
N ALA A 235 12.79 -1.54 8.52
CA ALA A 235 13.65 -1.58 7.35
C ALA A 235 13.05 -2.36 6.17
N TYR A 236 13.36 -1.90 4.96
CA TYR A 236 12.91 -2.49 3.69
C TYR A 236 14.10 -3.08 2.94
N LEU A 237 14.59 -4.22 3.43
CA LEU A 237 15.76 -4.91 2.90
C LEU A 237 15.41 -6.22 2.19
N VAL A 238 14.38 -6.92 2.69
CA VAL A 238 13.90 -8.18 2.10
C VAL A 238 13.09 -7.86 0.85
N ALA A 239 13.47 -8.49 -0.26
CA ALA A 239 12.77 -8.42 -1.53
C ALA A 239 12.69 -9.80 -2.20
N GLU A 240 11.60 -10.02 -2.91
CA GLU A 240 11.32 -11.22 -3.71
C GLU A 240 10.53 -10.82 -4.95
N GLU A 241 10.78 -11.51 -6.05
CA GLU A 241 9.88 -11.55 -7.21
C GLU A 241 8.88 -12.70 -7.00
N TYR A 242 7.61 -12.45 -7.28
CA TYR A 242 6.55 -13.45 -7.20
C TYR A 242 5.32 -12.99 -7.98
N ASP A 243 4.45 -13.94 -8.32
CA ASP A 243 3.18 -13.66 -8.97
C ASP A 243 2.11 -13.41 -7.91
N ALA A 244 1.64 -12.17 -7.82
CA ALA A 244 0.62 -11.77 -6.83
C ALA A 244 -0.78 -12.32 -7.11
N ARG A 245 -0.97 -13.08 -8.20
CA ARG A 245 -2.23 -13.74 -8.56
C ARG A 245 -2.26 -15.20 -8.13
N ASP A 246 -1.11 -15.76 -7.76
CA ASP A 246 -0.96 -17.17 -7.41
C ASP A 246 -0.58 -17.34 -5.93
N ALA A 247 -1.47 -17.97 -5.18
CA ALA A 247 -1.28 -18.25 -3.76
C ALA A 247 -0.02 -19.09 -3.48
N ALA A 248 0.34 -20.03 -4.37
CA ALA A 248 1.54 -20.84 -4.19
C ALA A 248 2.81 -20.00 -4.35
N SER A 249 2.86 -19.12 -5.36
CA SER A 249 3.94 -18.15 -5.57
C SER A 249 4.11 -17.20 -4.39
N ILE A 250 3.00 -16.63 -3.89
CA ILE A 250 2.98 -15.76 -2.71
C ILE A 250 3.54 -16.50 -1.49
N GLY A 251 3.01 -17.69 -1.18
CA GLY A 251 3.43 -18.47 -0.02
C GLY A 251 4.91 -18.85 -0.07
N ALA A 252 5.42 -19.21 -1.26
CA ALA A 252 6.83 -19.51 -1.45
C ALA A 252 7.72 -18.26 -1.22
N ALA A 253 7.32 -17.10 -1.74
CA ALA A 253 8.03 -15.83 -1.54
C ALA A 253 8.05 -15.43 -0.06
N GLU A 254 6.93 -15.57 0.64
CA GLU A 254 6.82 -15.34 2.07
C GLU A 254 7.75 -16.22 2.91
N MET A 255 7.82 -17.52 2.62
CA MET A 255 8.72 -18.45 3.31
C MET A 255 10.19 -18.07 3.09
N ARG A 256 10.57 -17.70 1.86
CA ARG A 256 11.94 -17.24 1.56
C ARG A 256 12.22 -15.88 2.19
N GLY A 257 11.30 -14.94 2.10
CA GLY A 257 11.41 -13.61 2.69
C GLY A 257 11.60 -13.64 4.20
N ARG A 258 10.87 -14.50 4.93
CA ARG A 258 11.09 -14.71 6.37
C ARG A 258 12.49 -15.25 6.65
N ARG A 259 13.00 -16.18 5.83
CA ARG A 259 14.41 -16.64 5.93
C ARG A 259 15.40 -15.50 5.72
N GLN A 260 15.20 -14.67 4.71
CA GLN A 260 16.03 -13.47 4.49
C GLN A 260 15.99 -12.53 5.71
N ALA A 261 14.81 -12.28 6.30
CA ALA A 261 14.66 -11.39 7.46
C ALA A 261 15.50 -11.83 8.66
N TRP A 262 15.56 -13.13 8.93
CA TRP A 262 16.44 -13.70 9.96
C TRP A 262 17.92 -13.53 9.62
N THR A 263 18.32 -13.77 8.37
CA THR A 263 19.72 -13.51 7.96
C THR A 263 20.09 -12.03 8.11
N TYR A 264 19.18 -11.10 7.76
CA TYR A 264 19.41 -9.67 8.00
C TYR A 264 19.55 -9.36 9.49
N LEU A 265 18.73 -9.96 10.36
CA LEU A 265 18.86 -9.79 11.81
C LEU A 265 20.25 -10.18 12.30
N ASP A 266 20.79 -11.32 11.86
CA ASP A 266 22.12 -11.79 12.26
C ASP A 266 23.23 -10.81 11.85
N VAL A 267 23.12 -10.24 10.65
CA VAL A 267 24.05 -9.19 10.20
C VAL A 267 23.88 -7.92 11.04
N ILE A 268 22.65 -7.51 11.33
CA ILE A 268 22.35 -6.31 12.12
C ILE A 268 22.90 -6.44 13.54
N ARG A 269 22.82 -7.61 14.17
CA ARG A 269 23.40 -7.86 15.52
C ARG A 269 24.90 -7.64 15.58
N GLY A 270 25.62 -7.85 14.47
CA GLY A 270 27.05 -7.55 14.37
C GLY A 270 27.40 -6.06 14.31
N ILE A 271 26.41 -5.18 14.17
CA ILE A 271 26.62 -3.73 14.17
C ILE A 271 26.81 -3.25 15.61
N PRO A 272 27.83 -2.41 15.93
CA PRO A 272 28.02 -1.93 17.30
C PRO A 272 26.75 -1.26 17.85
N GLY A 273 26.37 -1.58 19.08
CA GLY A 273 25.13 -1.10 19.71
C GLY A 273 23.84 -1.82 19.27
N HIS A 274 23.92 -2.82 18.39
CA HIS A 274 22.74 -3.58 17.91
C HIS A 274 22.73 -5.04 18.41
N GLY A 275 23.63 -5.42 19.33
CA GLY A 275 23.80 -6.82 19.78
C GLY A 275 22.53 -7.45 20.37
N ASN A 276 21.66 -6.64 20.98
CA ASN A 276 20.37 -7.08 21.55
C ASN A 276 19.21 -7.01 20.55
N ALA A 277 19.49 -6.73 19.28
CA ALA A 277 18.43 -6.64 18.27
C ALA A 277 17.66 -7.96 18.16
N TYR A 278 16.36 -7.87 17.93
CA TYR A 278 15.51 -9.01 17.62
C TYR A 278 14.48 -8.60 16.56
N LEU A 279 13.96 -9.59 15.82
CA LEU A 279 12.90 -9.38 14.84
C LEU A 279 11.57 -9.31 15.58
N VAL A 280 10.97 -8.12 15.65
CA VAL A 280 9.64 -7.89 16.26
C VAL A 280 8.57 -8.50 15.38
N SER A 281 8.63 -8.21 14.08
CA SER A 281 7.73 -8.78 13.09
C SER A 281 8.30 -8.65 11.66
N THR A 282 7.91 -9.58 10.81
CA THR A 282 7.77 -9.33 9.38
C THR A 282 6.32 -8.92 9.11
N GLY A 283 6.05 -8.19 8.02
CA GLY A 283 4.68 -8.05 7.54
C GLY A 283 4.06 -9.45 7.37
N PRO A 284 2.83 -9.71 7.86
CA PRO A 284 2.10 -10.92 7.53
C PRO A 284 2.07 -11.21 6.03
N GLU A 285 1.99 -10.17 5.21
CA GLU A 285 2.08 -10.23 3.75
C GLU A 285 3.26 -9.40 3.22
N PHE A 286 3.71 -9.73 2.02
CA PHE A 286 4.60 -8.85 1.28
C PHE A 286 3.90 -7.54 0.87
N GLY A 287 4.65 -6.45 0.93
CA GLY A 287 4.40 -5.20 0.21
C GLY A 287 4.50 -5.41 -1.30
N THR A 288 3.45 -5.95 -1.91
CA THR A 288 3.32 -6.08 -3.37
C THR A 288 3.33 -4.69 -4.00
N ARG A 289 4.15 -4.53 -5.04
CA ARG A 289 4.27 -3.25 -5.77
C ARG A 289 3.59 -3.25 -7.11
N GLU A 290 3.41 -4.41 -7.72
CA GLU A 290 2.82 -4.56 -9.03
C GLU A 290 2.04 -5.87 -9.13
N SER A 291 0.90 -5.83 -9.80
CA SER A 291 0.04 -6.99 -10.07
C SER A 291 -0.80 -6.70 -11.31
N ARG A 292 -2.11 -7.03 -11.30
CA ARG A 292 -3.03 -6.53 -12.31
C ARG A 292 -3.24 -5.03 -12.13
N HIS A 293 -3.43 -4.34 -13.24
CA HIS A 293 -3.92 -2.97 -13.31
C HIS A 293 -5.18 -2.96 -14.14
N VAL A 294 -6.10 -2.06 -13.82
CA VAL A 294 -7.23 -1.74 -14.68
C VAL A 294 -6.72 -1.10 -15.98
N ASP A 295 -7.32 -1.45 -17.11
CA ASP A 295 -7.22 -0.60 -18.29
C ASP A 295 -8.25 0.52 -18.18
N ALA A 296 -7.82 1.65 -17.62
CA ALA A 296 -8.67 2.82 -17.45
C ALA A 296 -8.84 3.64 -18.75
N LEU A 297 -9.77 4.61 -18.74
CA LEU A 297 -9.95 5.58 -19.83
C LEU A 297 -8.69 6.39 -20.14
N TYR A 298 -7.78 6.53 -19.17
CA TYR A 298 -6.45 7.09 -19.36
C TYR A 298 -5.42 6.34 -18.53
N GLN A 299 -4.22 6.15 -19.07
CA GLN A 299 -3.10 5.59 -18.32
C GLN A 299 -2.08 6.70 -18.07
N VAL A 300 -1.86 7.05 -16.80
CA VAL A 300 -0.78 7.99 -16.42
C VAL A 300 0.55 7.37 -16.83
N THR A 301 1.34 8.14 -17.57
CA THR A 301 2.59 7.68 -18.18
C THR A 301 3.81 8.22 -17.46
N ALA A 302 4.98 7.62 -17.73
CA ALA A 302 6.25 8.20 -17.29
C ALA A 302 6.49 9.60 -17.88
N GLU A 303 5.99 9.88 -19.08
CA GLU A 303 6.08 11.21 -19.68
C GLU A 303 5.21 12.24 -18.96
N ASP A 304 4.04 11.85 -18.45
CA ASP A 304 3.21 12.72 -17.62
C ASP A 304 3.95 13.13 -16.33
N LEU A 305 4.68 12.18 -15.73
CA LEU A 305 5.55 12.47 -14.59
C LEU A 305 6.69 13.41 -14.99
N ARG A 306 7.41 13.13 -16.09
CA ARG A 306 8.55 13.94 -16.55
C ARG A 306 8.15 15.35 -16.93
N SER A 307 7.02 15.53 -17.60
CA SER A 307 6.51 16.84 -17.99
C SER A 307 5.84 17.60 -16.83
N GLY A 308 5.49 16.89 -15.74
CA GLY A 308 4.70 17.48 -14.66
C GLY A 308 3.28 17.80 -15.12
N ALA A 309 2.65 16.86 -15.84
CA ALA A 309 1.40 17.06 -16.55
C ALA A 309 0.29 17.64 -15.66
N ARG A 310 -0.55 18.46 -16.30
CA ARG A 310 -1.74 19.07 -15.74
C ARG A 310 -2.95 18.71 -16.57
N PHE A 311 -4.03 18.32 -15.93
CA PHE A 311 -5.22 17.84 -16.63
C PHE A 311 -6.45 18.67 -16.22
N PRO A 312 -7.34 19.05 -17.16
CA PRO A 312 -8.58 19.78 -16.83
C PRO A 312 -9.49 19.05 -15.83
N ASP A 313 -9.40 17.72 -15.79
CA ASP A 313 -10.09 16.81 -14.88
C ASP A 313 -9.15 16.23 -13.81
N GLY A 314 -8.08 16.93 -13.45
CA GLY A 314 -7.17 16.57 -12.36
C GLY A 314 -7.90 16.55 -11.01
N ILE A 315 -7.90 15.40 -10.33
CA ILE A 315 -8.57 15.21 -9.03
C ILE A 315 -7.61 14.96 -7.87
N ALA A 316 -6.36 14.62 -8.17
CA ALA A 316 -5.33 14.38 -7.16
C ALA A 316 -3.95 14.80 -7.69
N LEU A 317 -3.01 15.00 -6.77
CA LEU A 317 -1.61 15.32 -7.07
C LEU A 317 -0.72 14.14 -6.69
N GLY A 318 0.10 13.69 -7.64
CA GLY A 318 1.24 12.83 -7.37
C GLY A 318 2.47 13.67 -6.99
N ALA A 319 3.08 13.37 -5.83
CA ALA A 319 4.31 14.03 -5.37
C ALA A 319 5.41 13.00 -5.01
N TRP A 320 5.51 11.93 -5.80
CA TRP A 320 6.49 10.86 -5.63
C TRP A 320 7.20 10.55 -6.96
N ALA A 321 8.43 10.05 -6.86
CA ALA A 321 9.19 9.59 -8.02
C ALA A 321 8.60 8.25 -8.55
N SER A 322 8.74 7.99 -9.85
CA SER A 322 8.59 6.62 -10.32
C SER A 322 9.70 5.76 -9.71
N GLU A 323 9.36 4.63 -9.11
CA GLU A 323 10.30 3.73 -8.42
C GLU A 323 10.25 2.36 -9.08
N PHE A 324 11.42 1.84 -9.45
CA PHE A 324 11.55 0.51 -10.04
C PHE A 324 12.41 -0.39 -9.15
N HIS A 325 11.99 -1.64 -8.97
CA HIS A 325 12.71 -2.69 -8.25
C HIS A 325 12.93 -3.87 -9.16
N ASP A 326 14.08 -3.87 -9.79
CA ASP A 326 14.46 -4.80 -10.84
C ASP A 326 14.86 -6.18 -10.27
N PRO A 327 14.15 -7.26 -10.63
CA PRO A 327 14.49 -8.62 -10.22
C PRO A 327 15.87 -9.08 -10.67
N ALA A 328 16.36 -8.61 -11.83
CA ALA A 328 17.63 -9.05 -12.39
C ALA A 328 18.84 -8.49 -11.62
N THR A 329 18.74 -7.22 -11.18
CA THR A 329 19.84 -6.55 -10.46
C THR A 329 19.66 -6.54 -8.94
N LEU A 330 18.46 -6.89 -8.46
CA LEU A 330 18.00 -6.66 -7.08
C LEU A 330 18.08 -5.18 -6.64
N GLY A 331 18.26 -4.29 -7.60
CA GLY A 331 18.49 -2.87 -7.41
C GLY A 331 17.20 -2.10 -7.20
N SER A 332 17.33 -0.79 -7.01
CA SER A 332 16.16 0.10 -7.06
C SER A 332 16.55 1.43 -7.69
N SER A 333 15.79 1.86 -8.71
CA SER A 333 15.99 3.11 -9.43
C SER A 333 14.79 4.04 -9.25
N PHE A 334 15.05 5.34 -9.37
CA PHE A 334 14.06 6.38 -9.10
C PHE A 334 14.14 7.45 -10.18
N GLU A 335 12.99 7.77 -10.77
CA GLU A 335 12.85 8.85 -11.75
C GLU A 335 11.98 9.94 -11.13
N LYS A 336 12.61 11.09 -10.82
CA LYS A 336 11.87 12.22 -10.25
C LYS A 336 11.00 12.87 -11.33
N PRO A 337 9.80 13.36 -10.98
CA PRO A 337 9.02 14.18 -11.88
C PRO A 337 9.79 15.44 -12.28
N GLY A 338 9.53 15.97 -13.48
CA GLY A 338 10.21 17.20 -13.93
C GLY A 338 9.68 18.47 -13.26
N SER A 339 8.57 18.37 -12.54
CA SER A 339 8.11 19.40 -11.60
C SER A 339 7.93 18.81 -10.19
N GLU A 340 7.59 19.63 -9.21
CA GLU A 340 7.39 19.14 -7.83
C GLU A 340 6.18 18.19 -7.69
N THR A 341 5.22 18.23 -8.62
CA THR A 341 3.96 17.44 -8.62
C THR A 341 3.42 17.19 -10.04
N TYR A 342 2.65 16.13 -10.24
CA TYR A 342 1.90 15.85 -11.47
C TYR A 342 0.43 15.57 -11.13
N ASP A 343 -0.49 15.84 -12.06
CA ASP A 343 -1.91 15.58 -11.83
C ASP A 343 -2.24 14.11 -12.09
N ILE A 344 -3.20 13.59 -11.33
CA ILE A 344 -3.89 12.34 -11.59
C ILE A 344 -5.32 12.70 -12.03
N PRO A 345 -5.69 12.48 -13.31
CA PRO A 345 -7.01 12.85 -13.81
C PRO A 345 -8.07 11.82 -13.41
N LEU A 346 -9.33 12.24 -13.26
CA LEU A 346 -10.44 11.35 -12.90
C LEU A 346 -10.55 10.14 -13.83
N ARG A 347 -10.37 10.35 -15.14
CA ARG A 347 -10.40 9.27 -16.14
C ARG A 347 -9.32 8.20 -15.95
N ALA A 348 -8.27 8.44 -15.16
CA ALA A 348 -7.30 7.41 -14.80
C ALA A 348 -7.85 6.39 -13.77
N LEU A 349 -8.99 6.69 -13.15
CA LEU A 349 -9.64 5.84 -12.16
C LEU A 349 -10.89 5.14 -12.71
N VAL A 350 -11.27 5.35 -13.97
CA VAL A 350 -12.52 4.82 -14.55
C VAL A 350 -12.22 3.66 -15.49
N SER A 351 -12.87 2.50 -15.31
CA SER A 351 -12.74 1.37 -16.22
C SER A 351 -13.10 1.76 -17.65
N ARG A 352 -12.33 1.31 -18.64
CA ARG A 352 -12.59 1.67 -20.04
C ARG A 352 -13.83 1.03 -20.65
N ASP A 353 -14.28 -0.07 -20.08
CA ASP A 353 -15.29 -0.99 -20.65
C ASP A 353 -16.45 -1.31 -19.69
N VAL A 354 -16.46 -0.72 -18.49
CA VAL A 354 -17.52 -0.90 -17.49
C VAL A 354 -17.88 0.43 -16.87
N SER A 355 -19.13 0.82 -17.04
CA SER A 355 -19.59 2.19 -16.80
C SER A 355 -19.60 2.63 -15.32
N ASN A 356 -19.82 1.70 -14.40
CA ASN A 356 -19.95 1.99 -12.97
C ASN A 356 -18.83 1.39 -12.11
N LEU A 357 -17.69 1.08 -12.74
CA LEU A 357 -16.54 0.46 -12.11
C LEU A 357 -15.34 1.41 -12.14
N PHE A 358 -14.81 1.67 -10.96
CA PHE A 358 -13.68 2.55 -10.73
C PHE A 358 -12.54 1.78 -10.06
N ALA A 359 -11.32 2.29 -10.14
CA ALA A 359 -10.17 1.75 -9.41
C ALA A 359 -9.48 2.86 -8.62
N ALA A 360 -8.97 2.53 -7.44
CA ALA A 360 -8.21 3.43 -6.60
C ALA A 360 -7.04 2.68 -5.95
N GLY A 361 -5.90 3.36 -5.82
CA GLY A 361 -4.70 2.73 -5.27
C GLY A 361 -3.88 2.04 -6.35
N ARG A 362 -3.34 0.85 -6.03
CA ARG A 362 -2.47 0.08 -6.91
C ARG A 362 -3.28 -0.75 -7.90
#